data_AF-A0A446AUD3-F1
#
_entry.id   AF-A0A446AUD3-F1
#
_cell.length_a   1.000
_cell.length_b   1.000
_cell.length_c   1.000
_cell.angle_alpha   90.00
_cell.angle_beta   90.00
_cell.angle_gamma   90.00
#
_symmetry.space_group_name_H-M   'P 1'
#
loop_
_entity.id
_entity.type
_entity.pdbx_description
1 polymer ?
#
loop_
_entity_poly.entity_id
_entity_poly.type
_entity_poly.pdbx_seq_one_letter_code
_entity_poly.pdbx_strand_id
1 'polypeptide(L)'
;MNVLVPSPDVEAAPTAPRRGKRKVVGLLLCASALAVLLAGWAAGFSGASTSTDNAYVRGDVTSLAAKVAGYVTAVQVRDNQSVRAGDVLFRIDDQDYRAHLDQAEANYNAAQARLSHVDAQTQLQRALIRQAEAQRRSAAAEMNLAS
;
A
#
# COMPACT_ATOMS: atom_id res chain seq x y z
N MET A 1 -86.62 69.78 -71.71
CA MET A 1 -85.76 69.90 -72.90
C MET A 1 -84.39 70.39 -72.44
N ASN A 2 -83.34 69.66 -72.85
CA ASN A 2 -81.87 69.77 -72.70
C ASN A 2 -81.28 71.08 -72.14
N VAL A 3 -80.14 71.06 -71.42
CA VAL A 3 -78.75 70.77 -71.89
C VAL A 3 -77.90 70.38 -70.66
N LEU A 4 -77.32 69.18 -70.54
CA LEU A 4 -76.01 68.68 -71.01
C LEU A 4 -74.76 69.49 -70.57
N VAL A 5 -73.92 68.94 -69.69
CA VAL A 5 -72.48 68.65 -69.89
C VAL A 5 -71.72 68.57 -68.55
N PRO A 6 -70.96 67.49 -68.30
CA PRO A 6 -70.02 67.31 -67.19
C PRO A 6 -68.59 67.77 -67.57
N SER A 7 -67.68 67.93 -66.61
CA SER A 7 -66.24 67.70 -66.85
C SER A 7 -65.45 67.44 -65.57
N PRO A 8 -64.34 66.66 -65.66
CA PRO A 8 -63.76 65.91 -64.56
C PRO A 8 -62.31 66.30 -64.22
N ASP A 9 -61.79 65.62 -63.18
CA ASP A 9 -60.38 65.27 -62.91
C ASP A 9 -59.35 66.35 -62.47
N VAL A 10 -58.59 66.02 -61.42
CA VAL A 10 -57.12 65.77 -61.42
C VAL A 10 -56.53 65.92 -59.99
N GLU A 11 -56.25 64.77 -59.36
CA GLU A 11 -54.96 64.31 -58.81
C GLU A 11 -54.05 65.22 -57.93
N ALA A 12 -53.75 64.78 -56.69
CA ALA A 12 -52.39 64.49 -56.16
C ALA A 12 -52.23 64.70 -54.63
N ALA A 13 -51.70 63.69 -53.94
CA ALA A 13 -51.05 63.73 -52.61
C ALA A 13 -49.60 63.19 -52.76
N PRO A 14 -48.68 63.11 -51.77
CA PRO A 14 -48.70 63.45 -50.31
C PRO A 14 -47.40 64.16 -49.81
N THR A 15 -47.16 64.45 -48.51
CA THR A 15 -46.36 63.60 -47.56
C THR A 15 -46.12 64.29 -46.19
N ALA A 16 -46.17 63.51 -45.10
CA ALA A 16 -45.79 63.88 -43.72
C ALA A 16 -44.53 63.09 -43.27
N PRO A 17 -43.77 63.53 -42.23
CA PRO A 17 -42.36 63.17 -42.08
C PRO A 17 -42.14 61.77 -41.47
N ARG A 18 -41.29 60.98 -42.11
CA ARG A 18 -40.86 59.64 -41.66
C ARG A 18 -39.78 59.74 -40.56
N ARG A 19 -40.17 59.88 -39.28
CA ARG A 19 -39.20 59.96 -38.15
C ARG A 19 -39.26 58.80 -37.13
N GLY A 20 -39.81 57.64 -37.51
CA GLY A 20 -39.86 56.43 -36.66
C GLY A 20 -38.79 55.35 -36.97
N LYS A 21 -38.34 55.25 -38.23
CA LYS A 21 -37.48 54.13 -38.68
C LYS A 21 -36.05 54.18 -38.10
N ARG A 22 -35.50 55.37 -37.84
CA ARG A 22 -34.14 55.53 -37.30
C ARG A 22 -33.97 55.05 -35.86
N LYS A 23 -35.01 55.19 -35.02
CA LYS A 23 -35.00 54.68 -33.63
C LYS A 23 -35.09 53.15 -33.58
N VAL A 24 -35.90 52.56 -34.47
CA VAL A 24 -36.01 51.10 -34.62
C VAL A 24 -34.69 50.51 -35.13
N VAL A 25 -34.06 51.15 -36.12
CA VAL A 25 -32.73 50.73 -36.62
C VAL A 25 -31.66 50.84 -35.51
N GLY A 26 -31.68 51.91 -34.71
CA GLY A 26 -30.76 52.07 -33.58
C GLY A 26 -30.96 50.98 -32.50
N LEU A 27 -32.21 50.67 -32.14
CA LEU A 27 -32.53 49.62 -31.18
C LEU A 27 -32.08 48.24 -31.67
N LEU A 28 -32.31 47.93 -32.96
CA LEU A 28 -31.88 46.68 -33.58
C LEU A 28 -30.35 46.54 -33.59
N LEU A 29 -29.61 47.62 -33.86
CA LEU A 29 -28.15 47.61 -33.80
C LEU A 29 -27.61 47.41 -32.38
N CYS A 30 -28.21 48.06 -31.38
CA CYS A 30 -27.84 47.85 -29.98
C CYS A 30 -28.16 46.42 -29.52
N ALA A 31 -29.33 45.88 -29.89
CA ALA A 31 -29.71 44.51 -29.58
C ALA A 31 -28.78 43.49 -30.25
N SER A 32 -28.40 43.71 -31.51
CA SER A 32 -27.43 42.85 -32.20
C SER A 32 -26.05 42.92 -31.57
N ALA A 33 -25.59 44.12 -31.17
CA ALA A 33 -24.31 44.28 -30.49
C ALA A 33 -24.31 43.55 -29.13
N LEU A 34 -25.39 43.66 -28.36
CA LEU A 34 -25.54 42.99 -27.08
C LEU A 34 -25.61 41.46 -27.26
N ALA A 35 -26.31 40.99 -28.28
CA ALA A 35 -26.38 39.56 -28.61
C ALA A 35 -25.00 38.99 -28.98
N VAL A 36 -24.21 39.72 -29.78
CA VAL A 36 -22.84 39.33 -30.13
C VAL A 36 -21.92 39.30 -28.91
N LEU A 37 -22.02 40.29 -28.02
CA LEU A 37 -21.25 40.32 -26.77
C LEU A 37 -21.58 39.16 -25.84
N LEU A 38 -22.89 38.88 -25.64
CA LEU A 38 -23.34 37.77 -24.81
C LEU A 38 -22.96 36.41 -25.40
N ALA A 39 -23.07 36.26 -26.74
CA ALA A 39 -22.64 35.04 -27.42
C ALA A 39 -21.13 34.83 -27.32
N GLY A 40 -20.33 35.89 -27.48
CA GLY A 40 -18.88 35.83 -27.30
C GLY A 40 -18.46 35.50 -25.87
N TRP A 41 -19.15 36.07 -24.87
CA TRP A 41 -18.90 35.78 -23.46
C TRP A 41 -19.26 34.32 -23.11
N ALA A 42 -20.43 33.84 -23.55
CA ALA A 42 -20.84 32.46 -23.33
C ALA A 42 -19.90 31.45 -24.02
N ALA A 43 -19.46 31.74 -25.25
CA ALA A 43 -18.50 30.91 -25.98
C ALA A 43 -17.10 30.89 -25.32
N GLY A 44 -16.69 31.98 -24.69
CA GLY A 44 -15.43 32.05 -23.93
C GLY A 44 -15.45 31.24 -22.63
N PHE A 45 -16.62 31.09 -22.00
CA PHE A 45 -16.79 30.30 -20.78
C PHE A 45 -17.11 28.82 -21.02
N SER A 46 -17.55 28.42 -22.22
CA SER A 46 -17.92 27.03 -22.53
C SER A 46 -16.74 26.06 -22.67
N GLY A 47 -15.49 26.54 -22.64
CA GLY A 47 -14.28 25.72 -22.81
C GLY A 47 -13.53 25.36 -21.52
N ALA A 48 -14.00 25.78 -20.35
CA ALA A 48 -13.21 25.74 -19.11
C ALA A 48 -13.31 24.43 -18.30
N SER A 49 -13.99 23.40 -18.80
CA SER A 49 -14.13 22.12 -18.09
C SER A 49 -13.14 21.07 -18.62
N THR A 50 -11.88 21.21 -18.21
CA THR A 50 -10.91 20.12 -18.36
C THR A 50 -11.10 19.14 -17.20
N SER A 51 -11.85 18.06 -17.44
CA SER A 51 -11.84 16.88 -16.57
C SER A 51 -10.74 15.95 -17.07
N THR A 52 -9.73 15.67 -16.24
CA THR A 52 -8.71 14.68 -16.53
C THR A 52 -8.90 13.52 -15.55
N ASP A 53 -9.17 12.33 -16.08
CA ASP A 53 -9.42 11.09 -15.30
C ASP A 53 -8.12 10.42 -14.80
N ASN A 54 -6.98 11.09 -14.93
CA ASN A 54 -5.67 10.49 -14.68
C ASN A 54 -5.26 10.62 -13.21
N ALA A 55 -5.96 9.93 -12.33
CA ALA A 55 -5.50 9.71 -10.95
C ALA A 55 -4.84 8.33 -10.85
N TYR A 56 -3.51 8.28 -10.89
CA TYR A 56 -2.76 7.06 -10.59
C TYR A 56 -2.41 7.02 -9.10
N VAL A 57 -2.95 6.01 -8.41
CA VAL A 57 -2.54 5.72 -7.02
C VAL A 57 -1.20 4.98 -7.08
N ARG A 58 -0.14 5.61 -6.57
CA ARG A 58 1.16 4.97 -6.40
C ARG A 58 1.18 4.28 -5.04
N GLY A 59 1.24 2.95 -5.04
CA GLY A 59 1.43 2.13 -3.85
C GLY A 59 2.77 1.42 -3.92
N ASP A 60 3.42 1.27 -2.77
CA ASP A 60 4.62 0.45 -2.66
C ASP A 60 4.20 -1.02 -2.55
N VAL A 61 4.56 -1.84 -3.54
CA VAL A 61 4.28 -3.27 -3.55
C VAL A 61 5.55 -4.01 -3.17
N THR A 62 5.51 -4.73 -2.05
CA THR A 62 6.61 -5.60 -1.61
C THR A 62 6.15 -7.05 -1.61
N SER A 63 6.92 -7.93 -2.25
CA SER A 63 6.67 -9.36 -2.19
C SER A 63 7.15 -9.93 -0.85
N LEU A 64 6.29 -10.73 -0.21
CA LEU A 64 6.60 -11.42 1.04
C LEU A 64 6.78 -12.91 0.77
N ALA A 65 7.87 -13.47 1.29
CA ALA A 65 8.16 -14.89 1.20
C ALA A 65 8.60 -15.43 2.57
N ALA A 66 8.27 -16.69 2.83
CA ALA A 66 8.77 -17.38 4.00
C ALA A 66 10.28 -17.60 3.88
N LYS A 67 10.99 -17.51 5.02
CA LYS A 67 12.42 -17.85 5.08
C LYS A 67 12.69 -19.35 4.97
N VAL A 68 11.66 -20.17 5.17
CA VAL A 68 11.72 -21.63 5.19
C VAL A 68 10.80 -22.18 4.11
N ALA A 69 11.20 -23.28 3.47
CA ALA A 69 10.40 -23.97 2.48
C ALA A 69 9.49 -24.99 3.19
N GLY A 70 8.22 -25.06 2.80
CA GLY A 70 7.30 -26.05 3.36
C GLY A 70 5.89 -25.90 2.83
N TYR A 71 5.04 -26.85 3.19
CA TYR A 71 3.64 -26.85 2.77
C TYR A 71 2.83 -25.85 3.61
N VAL A 72 2.00 -25.05 2.94
CA VAL A 72 1.11 -24.10 3.62
C VAL A 72 -0.09 -24.86 4.18
N THR A 73 -0.29 -24.80 5.49
CA THR A 73 -1.40 -25.46 6.20
C THR A 73 -2.62 -24.57 6.35
N ALA A 74 -2.43 -23.25 6.41
CA ALA A 74 -3.51 -22.28 6.50
C ALA A 74 -3.11 -20.93 5.91
N VAL A 75 -4.06 -20.28 5.24
CA VAL A 75 -3.97 -18.87 4.85
C VAL A 75 -4.97 -18.11 5.71
N GLN A 76 -4.48 -17.12 6.47
CA GLN A 76 -5.24 -16.43 7.53
C GLN A 76 -5.69 -15.04 7.09
N VAL A 77 -5.48 -14.69 5.82
CA VAL A 77 -5.81 -13.38 5.25
C VAL A 77 -6.67 -13.52 4.01
N ARG A 78 -7.48 -12.50 3.76
CA ARG A 78 -8.28 -12.34 2.55
C ARG A 78 -7.67 -11.29 1.63
N ASP A 79 -8.07 -11.31 0.37
CA ASP A 79 -7.61 -10.33 -0.60
C ASP A 79 -7.97 -8.90 -0.17
N ASN A 80 -7.04 -7.96 -0.40
CA ASN A 80 -7.13 -6.55 0.02
C ASN A 80 -7.37 -6.30 1.52
N GLN A 81 -7.09 -7.30 2.38
CA GLN A 81 -7.18 -7.13 3.83
C GLN A 81 -6.05 -6.24 4.36
N SER A 82 -6.40 -5.25 5.19
CA SER A 82 -5.41 -4.46 5.94
C SER A 82 -4.78 -5.34 7.02
N VAL A 83 -3.45 -5.45 7.01
CA VAL A 83 -2.65 -6.22 7.97
C VAL A 83 -1.59 -5.31 8.60
N ARG A 84 -1.16 -5.66 9.81
CA ARG A 84 -0.12 -4.97 10.56
C ARG A 84 1.11 -5.86 10.73
N ALA A 85 2.23 -5.23 11.10
CA ALA A 85 3.44 -5.97 11.41
C ALA A 85 3.18 -6.96 12.58
N GLY A 86 3.58 -8.21 12.38
CA GLY A 86 3.35 -9.29 13.34
C GLY A 86 2.10 -10.14 13.07
N ASP A 87 1.21 -9.70 12.17
CA ASP A 87 0.04 -10.49 11.81
C ASP A 87 0.45 -11.77 11.07
N VAL A 88 -0.19 -12.88 11.42
CA VAL A 88 0.03 -14.17 10.74
C VAL A 88 -0.71 -14.16 9.41
N LEU A 89 0.03 -14.18 8.31
CA LEU A 89 -0.54 -14.20 6.97
C LEU A 89 -0.86 -15.63 6.52
N PHE A 90 0.06 -16.56 6.77
CA PHE A 90 -0.09 -17.98 6.47
C PHE A 90 0.75 -18.81 7.45
N ARG A 91 0.41 -20.09 7.58
CA ARG A 91 1.11 -21.05 8.42
C ARG A 91 1.73 -22.14 7.53
N ILE A 92 2.97 -22.50 7.84
CA ILE A 92 3.69 -23.61 7.20
C ILE A 92 3.63 -24.82 8.14
N ASP A 93 3.56 -26.02 7.58
CA ASP A 93 3.70 -27.27 8.32
C ASP A 93 5.06 -27.34 9.02
N ASP A 94 5.05 -27.55 10.34
CA ASP A 94 6.23 -27.52 11.18
C ASP A 94 6.64 -28.89 11.74
N GLN A 95 6.01 -29.99 11.29
CA GLN A 95 6.31 -31.33 11.81
C GLN A 95 7.78 -31.72 11.67
N ASP A 96 8.35 -31.60 10.45
CA ASP A 96 9.76 -31.93 10.21
C ASP A 96 10.69 -31.00 11.00
N TYR A 97 10.35 -29.71 11.07
CA TYR A 97 11.12 -28.73 11.83
C TYR A 97 11.14 -29.03 13.32
N ARG A 98 10.01 -29.46 13.88
CA ARG A 98 9.90 -29.90 15.28
C ARG A 98 10.69 -31.18 15.52
N ALA A 99 10.58 -32.18 14.64
CA ALA A 99 11.36 -33.40 14.75
C ALA A 99 12.89 -33.13 14.74
N HIS A 100 13.34 -32.21 13.88
CA HIS A 100 14.74 -31.78 13.87
C HIS A 100 15.15 -31.02 15.14
N LEU A 101 14.27 -30.17 15.68
CA LEU A 101 14.50 -29.48 16.95
C LEU A 101 14.63 -30.48 18.10
N ASP A 102 13.69 -31.41 18.21
CA ASP A 102 13.66 -32.45 19.25
C ASP A 102 14.93 -33.32 19.17
N GLN A 103 15.36 -33.69 17.96
CA GLN A 103 16.59 -34.44 17.76
C GLN A 103 17.83 -33.64 18.19
N ALA A 104 17.88 -32.35 17.87
CA ALA A 104 18.98 -31.47 18.27
C ALA A 104 19.03 -31.29 19.79
N GLU A 105 17.88 -31.15 20.44
CA GLU A 105 17.77 -31.03 21.89
C GLU A 105 18.16 -32.34 22.59
N ALA A 106 17.73 -33.49 22.06
CA ALA A 106 18.16 -34.80 22.56
C ALA A 106 19.69 -34.97 22.46
N ASN A 107 20.29 -34.56 21.34
CA ASN A 107 21.75 -34.60 21.15
C ASN A 107 22.47 -33.67 22.14
N TYR A 108 21.94 -32.47 22.37
CA TYR A 108 22.47 -31.54 23.35
C TYR A 108 22.44 -32.13 24.77
N ASN A 109 21.30 -32.69 25.17
CA ASN A 109 21.14 -33.32 26.49
C ASN A 109 22.07 -34.52 26.67
N ALA A 110 22.24 -35.34 25.63
CA ALA A 110 23.19 -36.46 25.66
C ALA A 110 24.64 -36.00 25.80
N ALA A 111 25.03 -34.91 25.12
CA ALA A 111 26.36 -34.32 25.25
C ALA A 111 26.59 -33.75 26.66
N GLN A 112 25.59 -33.06 27.23
CA GLN A 112 25.64 -32.54 28.59
C GLN A 112 25.79 -33.66 29.63
N ALA A 113 25.03 -34.75 29.47
CA ALA A 113 25.14 -35.94 30.32
C ALA A 113 26.55 -36.55 30.22
N ARG A 114 27.11 -36.67 29.00
CA ARG A 114 28.47 -37.16 28.80
C ARG A 114 29.52 -36.31 29.48
N LEU A 115 29.38 -34.97 29.43
CA LEU A 115 30.27 -34.06 30.13
C LEU A 115 30.24 -34.33 31.65
N SER A 116 29.04 -34.40 32.23
CA SER A 116 28.88 -34.69 33.67
C SER A 116 29.48 -36.04 34.08
N HIS A 117 29.37 -37.05 33.21
CA HIS A 117 29.96 -38.36 33.43
C HIS A 117 31.49 -38.29 33.42
N VAL A 118 32.08 -37.58 32.45
CA VAL A 118 33.54 -37.40 32.37
C VAL A 118 34.07 -36.62 33.58
N ASP A 119 33.33 -35.62 34.06
CA ASP A 119 33.69 -34.87 35.27
C ASP A 119 33.68 -35.76 36.50
N ALA A 120 32.62 -36.57 36.69
CA ALA A 120 32.54 -37.53 37.79
C ALA A 120 33.67 -38.57 37.73
N GLN A 121 33.97 -39.08 36.53
CA GLN A 121 35.08 -40.02 36.32
C GLN A 121 36.43 -39.38 36.65
N THR A 122 36.63 -38.11 36.29
CA THR A 122 37.85 -37.36 36.62
C THR A 122 37.99 -37.18 38.13
N GLN A 123 36.91 -36.88 38.84
CA GLN A 123 36.91 -36.77 40.30
C GLN A 123 37.27 -38.11 40.96
N LEU A 124 36.70 -39.21 40.48
CA LEU A 124 37.02 -40.55 40.95
C LEU A 124 38.51 -40.89 40.73
N GLN A 125 39.03 -40.62 39.53
CA GLN A 125 40.45 -40.85 39.21
C GLN A 125 41.37 -40.05 40.13
N ARG A 126 41.05 -38.78 40.42
CA ARG A 126 41.82 -37.97 41.38
C ARG A 126 41.79 -38.54 42.79
N ALA A 127 40.66 -39.10 43.23
CA ALA A 127 40.57 -39.76 44.53
C ALA A 127 41.45 -41.01 44.60
N LEU A 128 41.42 -41.84 43.55
CA LEU A 128 42.27 -43.03 43.45
C LEU A 128 43.77 -42.70 43.44
N ILE A 129 44.18 -41.63 42.74
CA ILE A 129 45.57 -41.16 42.75
C ILE A 129 46.00 -40.77 44.18
N ARG A 130 45.18 -40.00 44.90
CA ARG A 130 45.47 -39.62 46.31
C ARG A 130 45.60 -40.84 47.22
N GLN A 131 44.74 -41.84 47.04
CA GLN A 131 44.81 -43.09 47.79
C GLN A 131 46.11 -43.85 47.49
N ALA A 132 46.47 -43.99 46.22
CA ALA A 132 47.71 -44.66 45.82
C ALA A 132 48.95 -43.94 46.35
N GLU A 133 48.96 -42.61 46.35
CA GLU A 133 50.03 -41.82 46.96
C GLU A 133 50.14 -42.05 48.47
N ALA A 134 49.01 -42.10 49.19
CA ALA A 134 48.99 -42.38 50.61
C ALA A 134 49.56 -43.78 50.90
N GLN A 135 49.13 -44.79 50.14
CA GLN A 135 49.66 -46.16 50.23
C GLN A 135 51.18 -46.21 49.97
N ARG A 136 51.66 -45.50 48.94
CA ARG A 136 53.10 -45.40 48.66
C ARG A 136 53.88 -44.76 49.81
N ARG A 137 53.34 -43.70 50.44
CA ARG A 137 53.97 -43.03 51.59
C ARG A 137 54.02 -43.95 52.81
N SER A 138 52.95 -44.70 53.10
CA SER A 138 52.92 -45.68 54.19
C SER A 138 53.97 -46.78 53.98
N ALA A 139 54.03 -47.37 52.79
CA ALA A 139 55.02 -48.41 52.47
C ALA A 139 56.47 -47.90 52.59
N ALA A 140 56.74 -46.66 52.15
CA ALA A 140 58.06 -46.05 52.31
C ALA A 140 58.42 -45.80 53.79
N ALA A 141 57.45 -45.39 54.62
CA ALA A 141 57.67 -45.21 56.04
C ALA A 141 57.94 -46.53 56.77
N GLU A 142 57.25 -47.61 56.40
CA GLU A 142 57.49 -48.95 56.93
C GLU A 142 58.89 -49.46 56.58
N MET A 143 59.36 -49.25 55.34
CA MET A 143 60.73 -49.60 54.94
C MET A 143 61.78 -48.86 55.77
N ASN A 144 61.60 -47.55 56.01
CA ASN A 144 62.55 -46.76 56.79
C ASN A 144 62.58 -47.14 58.29
N LEU A 145 61.50 -47.69 58.83
CA LEU A 145 61.48 -48.22 60.20
C LEU A 145 62.21 -49.57 60.33
N ALA A 146 62.34 -50.32 59.22
CA ALA A 146 62.96 -51.65 59.20
C ALA A 146 64.47 -51.63 58.93
N SER A 147 65.03 -50.50 58.50
CA SER A 147 66.48 -50.27 58.26
C SER A 147 67.15 -49.59 59.44
#